data_AF-A0A954VH59-F1
#
_entry.id   AF-A0A954VH59-F1
#
_cell.length_a   1.000
_cell.length_b   1.000
_cell.length_c   1.000
_cell.angle_alpha   90.00
_cell.angle_beta   90.00
_cell.angle_gamma   90.00
#
_symmetry.space_group_name_H-M   'P 1'
#
loop_
_entity.id
_entity.type
_entity.pdbx_description
1 polymer ?
#
loop_
_entity_poly.entity_id
_entity_poly.type
_entity_poly.pdbx_seq_one_letter_code
_entity_poly.pdbx_strand_id
1 'polypeptide(L)'
;HFGLACNLLVAIEGSPRLAEAVVVPTYPGPLPGGIRPTLKEVVLRKLTKEQAKVFMDIEYPQGGPIAIAAGQSFPTIGEFYEAILATFKQLTPPLNTVRQLSGALGLFRVESLDQVEQAIGLINLQGEGSNLSPEEKPGDLAHHYRFGEIHHERRFVRDAVTNSWGYTGDATPLPATWDMADIPEGGYMQEDVPNIEIWNLIQMFDQQYSEMLRLLESAWQHGDDSLLGDAVGQMFAMKSTANQLIQRPRPDGAGNYGPCFRFVSE
;
A
#
# COMPACT_ATOMS: atom_id res chain seq x y z
N HIS A 1 3.39 2.54 -7.72
CA HIS A 1 2.06 2.13 -8.22
C HIS A 1 1.03 3.24 -8.16
N PHE A 2 0.78 3.84 -7.00
CA PHE A 2 -0.18 4.95 -6.83
C PHE A 2 -0.09 6.01 -7.94
N GLY A 3 1.10 6.59 -8.17
CA GLY A 3 1.26 7.62 -9.21
C GLY A 3 0.99 7.13 -10.64
N LEU A 4 1.29 5.86 -10.96
CA LEU A 4 0.97 5.28 -12.27
C LEU A 4 -0.55 5.14 -12.43
N ALA A 5 -1.27 4.72 -11.39
CA ALA A 5 -2.73 4.69 -11.41
C ALA A 5 -3.34 6.09 -11.57
N CYS A 6 -2.76 7.11 -10.92
CA CYS A 6 -3.16 8.50 -11.14
C CYS A 6 -2.88 8.98 -12.57
N ASN A 7 -1.72 8.64 -13.15
CA ASN A 7 -1.41 8.94 -14.55
C ASN A 7 -2.40 8.28 -15.52
N LEU A 8 -2.76 7.01 -15.29
CA LEU A 8 -3.79 6.31 -16.07
C LEU A 8 -5.14 7.01 -15.99
N LEU A 9 -5.54 7.47 -14.79
CA LEU A 9 -6.82 8.15 -14.58
C LEU A 9 -6.86 9.53 -15.24
N VAL A 10 -5.84 10.36 -15.07
CA VAL A 10 -5.81 11.69 -15.69
C VAL A 10 -5.58 11.63 -17.20
N ALA A 11 -4.99 10.55 -17.72
CA ALA A 11 -4.81 10.34 -19.15
C ALA A 11 -6.15 10.29 -19.90
N ILE A 12 -7.20 9.78 -19.25
CA ILE A 12 -8.57 9.73 -19.76
C ILE A 12 -9.44 10.86 -19.20
N GLU A 13 -8.80 11.98 -18.82
CA GLU A 13 -9.43 13.20 -18.28
C GLU A 13 -10.11 13.05 -16.92
N GLY A 14 -9.96 11.90 -16.24
CA GLY A 14 -10.38 11.71 -14.86
C GLY A 14 -9.56 12.54 -13.86
N SER A 15 -10.01 12.61 -12.61
CA SER A 15 -9.31 13.34 -11.54
C SER A 15 -9.22 12.48 -10.29
N PRO A 16 -8.00 12.17 -9.79
CA PRO A 16 -7.85 11.52 -8.50
C PRO A 16 -8.54 12.34 -7.40
N ARG A 17 -9.29 11.65 -6.53
CA ARG A 17 -9.87 12.22 -5.31
C ARG A 17 -9.30 11.43 -4.12
N LEU A 18 -8.59 12.12 -3.25
CA LEU A 18 -7.79 11.55 -2.15
C LEU A 18 -8.01 12.29 -0.83
N ALA A 19 -8.44 13.55 -0.88
CA ALA A 19 -8.56 14.43 0.29
C ALA A 19 -10.03 14.72 0.64
N GLU A 20 -10.88 13.69 0.66
CA GLU A 20 -12.24 13.78 1.18
C GLU A 20 -12.53 12.63 2.15
N ALA A 21 -13.28 12.92 3.23
CA ALA A 21 -13.59 11.91 4.25
C ALA A 21 -14.29 10.65 3.70
N VAL A 22 -15.02 10.76 2.59
CA VAL A 22 -15.73 9.64 1.96
C VAL A 22 -14.82 8.69 1.18
N VAL A 23 -13.64 9.16 0.75
CA VAL A 23 -12.69 8.34 -0.04
C VAL A 23 -11.51 7.83 0.79
N VAL A 24 -11.18 8.49 1.90
CA VAL A 24 -10.07 8.08 2.76
C VAL A 24 -10.44 6.81 3.55
N PRO A 25 -9.61 5.75 3.53
CA PRO A 25 -9.88 4.54 4.29
C PRO A 25 -9.95 4.79 5.80
N THR A 26 -10.90 4.11 6.44
CA THR A 26 -11.02 4.04 7.89
C THR A 26 -10.41 2.74 8.40
N TYR A 27 -9.72 2.80 9.54
CA TYR A 27 -9.15 1.61 10.18
C TYR A 27 -9.79 1.36 11.56
N PRO A 28 -10.01 0.08 11.92
CA PRO A 28 -9.92 -1.08 11.05
C PRO A 28 -11.06 -1.09 10.02
N GLY A 29 -10.83 -1.72 8.85
CA GLY A 29 -11.83 -1.76 7.80
C GLY A 29 -11.45 -2.67 6.63
N PRO A 30 -12.38 -2.93 5.69
CA PRO A 30 -12.10 -3.75 4.52
C PRO A 30 -11.19 -3.02 3.53
N LEU A 31 -10.65 -3.75 2.55
CA LEU A 31 -10.06 -3.11 1.38
C LEU A 31 -11.13 -2.39 0.55
N PRO A 32 -10.81 -1.24 -0.06
CA PRO A 32 -11.73 -0.54 -0.96
C PRO A 32 -11.97 -1.36 -2.24
N GLY A 33 -13.07 -1.03 -2.95
CA GLY A 33 -13.35 -1.59 -4.28
C GLY A 33 -13.78 -3.07 -4.30
N GLY A 34 -14.06 -3.68 -3.13
CA GLY A 34 -14.48 -5.07 -3.05
C GLY A 34 -13.36 -6.10 -3.33
N ILE A 35 -12.11 -5.63 -3.37
CA ILE A 35 -10.92 -6.50 -3.47
C ILE A 35 -10.81 -7.33 -2.20
N ARG A 36 -10.52 -8.64 -2.34
CA ARG A 36 -10.41 -9.58 -1.21
C ARG A 36 -11.53 -9.40 -0.16
N PRO A 37 -12.81 -9.66 -0.49
CA PRO A 37 -13.93 -9.41 0.42
C PRO A 37 -13.91 -10.29 1.68
N THR A 38 -13.05 -11.30 1.74
CA THR A 38 -12.78 -12.08 2.96
C THR A 38 -11.88 -11.35 3.96
N LEU A 39 -11.08 -10.39 3.51
CA LEU A 39 -10.24 -9.55 4.36
C LEU A 39 -11.07 -8.35 4.86
N LYS A 40 -11.91 -8.62 5.87
CA LYS A 40 -12.88 -7.65 6.40
C LYS A 40 -12.29 -6.58 7.30
N GLU A 41 -11.15 -6.86 7.94
CA GLU A 41 -10.54 -5.99 8.94
C GLU A 41 -9.03 -5.91 8.72
N VAL A 42 -8.61 -4.90 7.96
CA VAL A 42 -7.23 -4.43 7.93
C VAL A 42 -7.05 -3.51 9.12
N VAL A 43 -6.16 -3.87 10.04
CA VAL A 43 -5.88 -3.13 11.28
C VAL A 43 -4.48 -2.53 11.23
N LEU A 44 -4.34 -1.32 11.78
CA LEU A 44 -3.03 -0.70 12.01
C LEU A 44 -2.46 -1.22 13.34
N ARG A 45 -1.36 -1.96 13.27
CA ARG A 45 -0.71 -2.60 14.44
C ARG A 45 0.76 -2.88 14.21
N LYS A 46 1.48 -3.28 15.27
CA LYS A 46 2.89 -3.66 15.19
C LYS A 46 3.11 -4.83 14.23
N LEU A 47 4.36 -4.99 13.80
CA LEU A 47 4.74 -6.14 12.99
C LEU A 47 4.65 -7.44 13.79
N THR A 48 3.83 -8.37 13.30
CA THR A 48 3.76 -9.78 13.74
C THR A 48 3.67 -10.68 12.50
N LYS A 49 3.77 -12.00 12.68
CA LYS A 49 3.59 -12.97 11.57
C LYS A 49 2.18 -12.90 11.00
N GLU A 50 1.19 -12.67 11.85
CA GLU A 50 -0.22 -12.53 11.49
C GLU A 50 -0.45 -11.24 10.71
N GLN A 51 0.19 -10.13 11.10
CA GLN A 51 0.13 -8.89 10.34
C GLN A 51 0.83 -9.03 8.98
N ALA A 52 1.97 -9.73 8.90
CA ALA A 52 2.61 -10.04 7.63
C ALA A 52 1.70 -10.87 6.71
N LYS A 53 0.91 -11.80 7.29
CA LYS A 53 -0.09 -12.57 6.55
C LYS A 53 -1.18 -11.66 5.95
N VAL A 54 -1.63 -10.63 6.67
CA VAL A 54 -2.57 -9.64 6.13
C VAL A 54 -1.98 -8.96 4.89
N PHE A 55 -0.70 -8.58 4.92
CA PHE A 55 -0.03 -8.00 3.75
C PHE A 55 0.13 -9.00 2.59
N MET A 56 0.39 -10.28 2.87
CA MET A 56 0.35 -11.34 1.86
C MET A 56 -1.02 -11.47 1.21
N ASP A 57 -2.10 -11.37 1.99
CA ASP A 57 -3.48 -11.50 1.53
C ASP A 57 -3.89 -10.31 0.63
N ILE A 58 -3.41 -9.11 0.93
CA ILE A 58 -3.56 -7.91 0.08
C ILE A 58 -2.90 -8.15 -1.29
N GLU A 59 -1.66 -8.63 -1.29
CA GLU A 59 -0.84 -8.85 -2.51
C GLU A 59 -1.05 -10.23 -3.14
N TYR A 60 -2.07 -10.98 -2.73
CA TYR A 60 -2.19 -12.37 -3.12
C TYR A 60 -2.34 -12.53 -4.64
N PRO A 61 -1.55 -13.42 -5.29
CA PRO A 61 -1.49 -13.52 -6.75
C PRO A 61 -2.80 -13.91 -7.42
N GLN A 62 -3.06 -13.31 -8.58
CA GLN A 62 -4.05 -13.82 -9.53
C GLN A 62 -3.75 -15.29 -9.86
N GLY A 63 -4.77 -16.14 -9.79
CA GLY A 63 -4.62 -17.58 -10.04
C GLY A 63 -3.98 -18.40 -8.91
N GLY A 64 -3.56 -17.77 -7.81
CA GLY A 64 -2.92 -18.43 -6.67
C GLY A 64 -1.38 -18.40 -6.73
N PRO A 65 -0.68 -18.48 -5.58
CA PRO A 65 0.77 -18.44 -5.56
C PRO A 65 1.36 -19.73 -6.14
N ILE A 66 2.52 -19.62 -6.81
CA ILE A 66 3.18 -20.72 -7.55
C ILE A 66 3.45 -21.98 -6.69
N ALA A 67 3.51 -21.84 -5.36
CA ALA A 67 3.75 -22.92 -4.41
C ALA A 67 2.48 -23.54 -3.77
N ILE A 68 1.28 -23.00 -4.02
CA ILE A 68 0.02 -23.50 -3.44
C ILE A 68 -0.97 -23.80 -4.57
N ALA A 69 -1.06 -25.08 -4.94
CA ALA A 69 -2.19 -25.55 -5.73
C ALA A 69 -3.45 -25.53 -4.85
N ALA A 70 -4.43 -24.72 -5.26
CA ALA A 70 -5.75 -24.49 -4.66
C ALA A 70 -5.85 -23.38 -3.60
N GLY A 71 -6.71 -22.39 -3.85
CA GLY A 71 -7.29 -21.61 -2.76
C GLY A 71 -7.93 -20.27 -3.11
N GLN A 72 -9.23 -20.30 -3.41
CA GLN A 72 -10.22 -19.19 -3.35
C GLN A 72 -10.16 -18.12 -4.47
N SER A 73 -11.24 -18.06 -5.27
CA SER A 73 -11.50 -17.04 -6.28
C SER A 73 -12.14 -15.80 -5.66
N PHE A 74 -11.32 -14.80 -5.36
CA PHE A 74 -11.80 -13.48 -5.01
C PHE A 74 -11.13 -12.46 -5.93
N PRO A 75 -11.79 -11.34 -6.25
CA PRO A 75 -11.16 -10.22 -6.94
C PRO A 75 -9.80 -9.87 -6.31
N THR A 76 -8.74 -10.12 -7.06
CA THR A 76 -7.35 -9.80 -6.70
C THR A 76 -6.98 -8.40 -7.22
N ILE A 77 -5.88 -7.82 -6.75
CA ILE A 77 -5.35 -6.58 -7.33
C ILE A 77 -4.97 -6.82 -8.81
N GLY A 78 -4.38 -7.98 -9.13
CA GLY A 78 -4.06 -8.38 -10.50
C GLY A 78 -5.28 -8.39 -11.43
N GLU A 79 -6.37 -9.05 -11.01
CA GLU A 79 -7.64 -9.11 -11.76
C GLU A 79 -8.28 -7.73 -11.94
N PHE A 80 -8.19 -6.87 -10.93
CA PHE A 80 -8.68 -5.49 -11.02
C PHE A 80 -7.95 -4.71 -12.11
N TYR A 81 -6.62 -4.75 -12.14
CA TYR A 81 -5.85 -4.05 -13.16
C TYR A 81 -5.93 -4.72 -14.53
N GLU A 82 -6.12 -6.04 -14.60
CA GLU A 82 -6.38 -6.73 -15.87
C GLU A 82 -7.70 -6.26 -16.50
N ALA A 83 -8.76 -6.08 -15.69
CA ALA A 83 -10.03 -5.52 -16.15
C ALA A 83 -9.88 -4.08 -16.66
N ILE A 84 -9.08 -3.25 -15.98
CA ILE A 84 -8.74 -1.90 -16.45
C ILE A 84 -8.01 -1.97 -17.80
N LEU A 85 -7.00 -2.83 -17.92
CA LEU A 85 -6.24 -2.96 -19.16
C LEU A 85 -7.11 -3.44 -20.33
N ALA A 86 -7.96 -4.44 -20.10
CA ALA A 86 -8.90 -4.92 -21.10
C ALA A 86 -9.82 -3.78 -21.59
N THR A 87 -10.26 -2.92 -20.67
CA THR A 87 -11.08 -1.75 -20.99
C THR A 87 -10.31 -0.73 -21.85
N PHE A 88 -9.05 -0.44 -21.52
CA PHE A 88 -8.20 0.42 -22.37
C PHE A 88 -8.01 -0.15 -23.78
N LYS A 89 -7.78 -1.46 -23.90
CA LYS A 89 -7.64 -2.16 -25.19
C LYS A 89 -8.93 -2.12 -26.02
N GLN A 90 -10.08 -2.25 -25.37
CA GLN A 90 -11.38 -2.25 -26.02
C GLN A 90 -11.81 -0.84 -26.48
N LEU A 91 -11.66 0.17 -25.61
CA LEU A 91 -12.16 1.51 -25.87
C LEU A 91 -11.15 2.39 -26.63
N THR A 92 -9.86 2.10 -26.52
CA THR A 92 -8.77 2.89 -27.13
C THR A 92 -8.97 4.40 -26.93
N PRO A 93 -9.17 4.88 -25.68
CA PRO A 93 -9.46 6.28 -25.45
C PRO A 93 -8.27 7.16 -25.88
N PRO A 94 -8.50 8.42 -26.29
CA PRO A 94 -7.40 9.36 -26.45
C PRO A 94 -6.69 9.55 -25.10
N LEU A 95 -5.35 9.58 -25.13
CA LEU A 95 -4.52 9.70 -23.92
C LEU A 95 -3.93 11.10 -23.84
N ASN A 96 -4.29 11.85 -22.80
CA ASN A 96 -3.86 13.22 -22.56
C ASN A 96 -2.69 13.26 -21.55
N THR A 97 -1.63 13.99 -21.87
CA THR A 97 -0.42 14.08 -21.03
C THR A 97 -0.36 15.29 -20.11
N VAL A 98 -1.28 16.25 -20.23
CA VAL A 98 -1.20 17.58 -19.57
C VAL A 98 -1.08 17.49 -18.05
N ARG A 99 -1.82 16.57 -17.40
CA ARG A 99 -1.82 16.41 -15.93
C ARG A 99 -1.01 15.22 -15.43
N GLN A 100 -0.29 14.56 -16.34
CA GLN A 100 0.50 13.40 -15.97
C GLN A 100 1.86 13.81 -15.41
N LEU A 101 2.20 13.19 -14.29
CA LEU A 101 3.45 13.43 -13.59
C LEU A 101 4.53 12.45 -14.05
N SER A 102 5.79 12.79 -13.83
CA SER A 102 6.92 11.93 -14.15
C SER A 102 8.10 12.20 -13.23
N GLY A 103 8.98 11.23 -13.04
CA GLY A 103 10.22 11.46 -12.31
C GLY A 103 10.60 10.32 -11.39
N ALA A 104 10.86 10.64 -10.12
CA ALA A 104 11.39 9.68 -9.16
C ALA A 104 10.47 8.47 -8.97
N LEU A 105 11.04 7.38 -8.44
CA LEU A 105 10.32 6.14 -8.09
C LEU A 105 9.67 5.41 -9.28
N GLY A 106 10.21 5.60 -10.50
CA GLY A 106 9.75 4.88 -11.68
C GLY A 106 8.41 5.37 -12.23
N LEU A 107 8.02 6.61 -11.91
CA LEU A 107 6.82 7.24 -12.45
C LEU A 107 7.07 7.80 -13.85
N PHE A 108 6.25 7.42 -14.82
CA PHE A 108 6.35 7.88 -16.21
C PHE A 108 4.97 8.23 -16.78
N ARG A 109 4.97 9.09 -17.80
CA ARG A 109 3.77 9.45 -18.55
C ARG A 109 3.34 8.32 -19.49
N VAL A 110 2.05 8.12 -19.58
CA VAL A 110 1.34 7.16 -20.41
C VAL A 110 0.72 7.90 -21.60
N GLU A 111 1.40 7.82 -22.73
CA GLU A 111 1.09 8.51 -23.99
C GLU A 111 0.55 7.54 -25.06
N SER A 112 0.70 6.23 -24.83
CA SER A 112 0.27 5.16 -25.72
C SER A 112 -0.34 3.96 -24.98
N LEU A 113 -1.04 3.10 -25.71
CA LEU A 113 -1.54 1.83 -25.17
C LEU A 113 -0.39 0.93 -24.67
N ASP A 114 0.76 0.93 -25.35
CA ASP A 114 1.95 0.19 -24.89
C ASP A 114 2.42 0.67 -23.51
N GLN A 115 2.34 1.98 -23.24
CA GLN A 115 2.69 2.53 -21.93
C GLN A 115 1.61 2.28 -20.88
N VAL A 116 0.34 2.14 -21.27
CA VAL A 116 -0.74 1.65 -20.37
C VAL A 116 -0.42 0.21 -19.96
N GLU A 117 -0.09 -0.65 -20.93
CA GLU A 117 0.33 -2.04 -20.69
C GLU A 117 1.55 -2.11 -19.80
N GLN A 118 2.55 -1.26 -20.03
CA GLN A 118 3.74 -1.17 -19.19
C GLN A 118 3.41 -0.76 -17.76
N ALA A 119 2.56 0.26 -17.56
CA ALA A 119 2.22 0.76 -16.24
C ALA A 119 1.46 -0.30 -15.41
N ILE A 120 0.46 -0.92 -16.02
CA ILE A 120 -0.33 -1.99 -15.39
C ILE A 120 0.51 -3.24 -15.15
N GLY A 121 1.31 -3.64 -16.15
CA GLY A 121 2.23 -4.77 -16.04
C GLY A 121 3.22 -4.60 -14.90
N LEU A 122 3.78 -3.40 -14.73
CA LEU A 122 4.67 -3.10 -13.60
C LEU A 122 3.94 -3.18 -12.25
N ILE A 123 2.71 -2.67 -12.14
CA ILE A 123 1.94 -2.76 -10.89
C ILE A 123 1.73 -4.22 -10.48
N ASN A 124 1.24 -5.05 -11.41
CA ASN A 124 0.99 -6.46 -11.13
C ASN A 124 2.29 -7.23 -10.84
N LEU A 125 3.32 -7.04 -11.68
CA LEU A 125 4.60 -7.75 -11.53
C LEU A 125 5.25 -7.52 -10.16
N GLN A 126 5.22 -6.29 -9.65
CA GLN A 126 5.81 -5.98 -8.35
C GLN A 126 4.96 -6.47 -7.16
N GLY A 127 3.63 -6.49 -7.31
CA GLY A 127 2.74 -7.01 -6.27
C GLY A 127 2.81 -8.53 -6.13
N GLU A 128 2.57 -9.24 -7.23
CA GLU A 128 2.31 -10.70 -7.22
C GLU A 128 3.32 -11.54 -8.03
N GLY A 129 4.22 -10.91 -8.78
CA GLY A 129 5.11 -11.59 -9.69
C GLY A 129 4.41 -11.90 -11.02
N SER A 130 4.74 -13.03 -11.62
CA SER A 130 4.09 -13.52 -12.84
C SER A 130 3.65 -14.96 -12.67
N ASN A 131 2.89 -15.48 -13.64
CA ASN A 131 2.55 -16.91 -13.69
C ASN A 131 3.76 -17.84 -13.84
N LEU A 132 4.95 -17.30 -14.14
CA LEU A 132 6.17 -18.07 -14.38
C LEU A 132 7.22 -17.92 -13.28
N SER A 133 7.18 -16.80 -12.55
CA SER A 133 8.21 -16.46 -11.56
C SER A 133 7.64 -15.62 -10.42
N PRO A 134 8.04 -15.89 -9.16
CA PRO A 134 7.73 -15.04 -8.01
C PRO A 134 8.55 -13.74 -7.97
N GLU A 135 9.52 -13.60 -8.88
CA GLU A 135 10.44 -12.46 -8.93
C GLU A 135 9.88 -11.32 -9.78
N GLU A 136 9.99 -10.08 -9.28
CA GLU A 136 9.72 -8.86 -10.07
C GLU A 136 10.86 -8.52 -11.03
N LYS A 137 12.07 -8.96 -10.70
CA LYS A 137 13.30 -8.90 -11.51
C LYS A 137 14.30 -9.90 -10.94
N PRO A 138 15.34 -10.32 -11.69
CA PRO A 138 16.23 -11.39 -11.25
C PRO A 138 16.81 -11.15 -9.85
N GLY A 139 16.52 -12.05 -8.91
CA GLY A 139 16.96 -11.98 -7.52
C GLY A 139 16.10 -11.15 -6.57
N ASP A 140 15.07 -10.45 -7.06
CA ASP A 140 14.17 -9.63 -6.25
C ASP A 140 12.73 -10.14 -6.36
N LEU A 141 12.18 -10.56 -5.22
CA LEU A 141 10.84 -11.11 -5.09
C LEU A 141 9.75 -10.04 -5.16
N ALA A 142 8.60 -10.39 -5.73
CA ALA A 142 7.38 -9.59 -5.64
C ALA A 142 6.86 -9.51 -4.19
N HIS A 143 6.02 -8.51 -3.91
CA HIS A 143 5.58 -8.16 -2.56
C HIS A 143 4.97 -9.33 -1.80
N HIS A 144 4.07 -10.10 -2.43
CA HIS A 144 3.44 -11.27 -1.81
C HIS A 144 4.46 -12.21 -1.16
N TYR A 145 5.52 -12.56 -1.91
CA TYR A 145 6.54 -13.50 -1.47
C TYR A 145 7.47 -12.88 -0.42
N ARG A 146 7.78 -11.57 -0.53
CA ARG A 146 8.56 -10.84 0.50
C ARG A 146 7.83 -10.76 1.84
N PHE A 147 6.53 -10.49 1.83
CA PHE A 147 5.71 -10.58 3.05
C PHE A 147 5.63 -12.01 3.57
N GLY A 148 5.61 -12.99 2.66
CA GLY A 148 5.74 -14.40 2.98
C GLY A 148 7.03 -14.76 3.72
N GLU A 149 8.16 -14.17 3.37
CA GLU A 149 9.42 -14.43 4.09
C GLU A 149 9.31 -14.01 5.57
N ILE A 150 8.58 -12.93 5.84
CA ILE A 150 8.31 -12.45 7.20
C ILE A 150 7.32 -13.39 7.91
N HIS A 151 6.24 -13.77 7.23
CA HIS A 151 5.22 -14.67 7.80
C HIS A 151 5.76 -16.07 8.10
N HIS A 152 6.63 -16.62 7.24
CA HIS A 152 7.22 -17.94 7.43
C HIS A 152 8.55 -17.90 8.20
N GLU A 153 9.11 -16.71 8.45
CA GLU A 153 10.45 -16.51 9.03
C GLU A 153 11.54 -17.31 8.30
N ARG A 154 11.37 -17.45 6.99
CA ARG A 154 12.31 -18.12 6.08
C ARG A 154 12.36 -17.46 4.73
N ARG A 155 13.54 -17.43 4.12
CA ARG A 155 13.74 -17.00 2.74
C ARG A 155 12.92 -17.84 1.76
N PHE A 156 12.31 -17.19 0.78
CA PHE A 156 11.61 -17.83 -0.33
C PHE A 156 12.60 -18.07 -1.47
N VAL A 157 13.01 -19.32 -1.65
CA VAL A 157 14.09 -19.69 -2.56
C VAL A 157 13.64 -20.78 -3.52
N ARG A 158 14.33 -20.85 -4.66
CA ARG A 158 14.16 -21.94 -5.61
C ARG A 158 15.09 -23.08 -5.25
N ASP A 159 14.52 -24.26 -5.06
CA ASP A 159 15.30 -25.48 -4.86
C ASP A 159 16.04 -25.85 -6.15
N ALA A 160 17.36 -26.06 -6.06
CA ALA A 160 18.20 -26.33 -7.22
C ALA A 160 17.99 -27.73 -7.83
N VAL A 161 17.41 -28.66 -7.08
CA VAL A 161 17.19 -30.06 -7.50
C VAL A 161 15.78 -30.23 -8.04
N THR A 162 14.76 -29.82 -7.29
CA THR A 162 13.35 -29.97 -7.68
C THR A 162 12.87 -28.85 -8.57
N ASN A 163 13.62 -27.74 -8.66
CA ASN A 163 13.28 -26.53 -9.39
C ASN A 163 12.03 -25.80 -8.87
N SER A 164 11.50 -26.23 -7.71
CA SER A 164 10.30 -25.68 -7.06
C SER A 164 10.65 -24.51 -6.13
N TRP A 165 9.75 -23.55 -6.03
CA TRP A 165 9.87 -22.43 -5.08
C TRP A 165 9.24 -22.77 -3.74
N GLY A 166 9.84 -22.29 -2.66
CA GLY A 166 9.27 -22.46 -1.31
C GLY A 166 10.01 -21.65 -0.25
N TYR A 167 9.39 -21.51 0.93
CA TYR A 167 9.98 -20.89 2.12
C TYR A 167 10.95 -21.86 2.82
N THR A 168 11.95 -22.34 2.08
CA THR A 168 12.90 -23.38 2.51
C THR A 168 14.32 -22.85 2.72
N GLY A 169 14.55 -21.56 2.45
CA GLY A 169 15.86 -20.94 2.62
C GLY A 169 16.19 -20.60 4.06
N ASP A 170 17.21 -19.76 4.21
CA ASP A 170 17.72 -19.30 5.49
C ASP A 170 16.63 -18.70 6.39
N ALA A 171 16.79 -18.86 7.70
CA ALA A 171 15.87 -18.27 8.66
C ALA A 171 15.91 -16.74 8.62
N THR A 172 14.74 -16.11 8.62
CA THR A 172 14.54 -14.66 8.67
C THR A 172 13.73 -14.30 9.90
N PRO A 173 14.33 -14.34 11.11
CA PRO A 173 13.61 -14.06 12.34
C PRO A 173 13.04 -12.64 12.33
N LEU A 174 11.89 -12.45 12.97
CA LEU A 174 11.32 -11.11 13.12
C LEU A 174 12.29 -10.17 13.86
N PRO A 175 12.45 -8.93 13.38
CA PRO A 175 13.23 -7.93 14.10
C PRO A 175 12.51 -7.54 15.40
N ALA A 176 13.27 -7.03 16.37
CA ALA A 176 12.68 -6.35 17.51
C ALA A 176 11.87 -5.13 17.04
N THR A 177 10.64 -5.01 17.53
CA THR A 177 9.72 -3.93 17.19
C THR A 177 9.29 -3.19 18.46
N TRP A 178 8.90 -1.93 18.32
CA TRP A 178 8.17 -1.26 19.40
C TRP A 178 6.84 -1.97 19.62
N ASP A 179 6.40 -2.03 20.88
CA ASP A 179 5.14 -2.68 21.26
C ASP A 179 3.94 -1.79 20.94
N MET A 180 3.81 -1.35 19.69
CA MET A 180 2.70 -0.49 19.26
C MET A 180 1.38 -1.26 19.39
N ALA A 181 0.45 -0.66 20.13
CA ALA A 181 -0.90 -1.15 20.27
C ALA A 181 -1.64 -1.12 18.93
N ASP A 182 -2.64 -1.97 18.80
CA ASP A 182 -3.64 -1.85 17.75
C ASP A 182 -4.33 -0.48 17.85
N ILE A 183 -4.46 0.21 16.71
CA ILE A 183 -5.20 1.46 16.65
C ILE A 183 -6.70 1.16 16.82
N PRO A 184 -7.40 1.83 17.76
CA PRO A 184 -8.84 1.68 17.94
C PRO A 184 -9.62 2.05 16.68
N GLU A 185 -10.86 1.55 16.57
CA GLU A 185 -11.75 1.95 15.49
C GLU A 185 -11.98 3.46 15.48
N GLY A 186 -11.71 4.08 14.33
CA GLY A 186 -11.76 5.54 14.19
C GLY A 186 -10.61 6.29 14.84
N GLY A 187 -9.63 5.61 15.47
CA GLY A 187 -8.46 6.19 16.15
C GLY A 187 -8.69 6.53 17.63
N TYR A 188 -7.64 7.00 18.31
CA TYR A 188 -7.73 7.36 19.74
C TYR A 188 -8.67 8.56 19.98
N MET A 189 -9.33 8.58 21.14
CA MET A 189 -10.11 9.73 21.64
C MET A 189 -9.31 10.50 22.69
N GLN A 190 -9.56 11.81 22.82
CA GLN A 190 -8.81 12.65 23.77
C GLN A 190 -8.95 12.17 25.23
N GLU A 191 -10.14 11.67 25.59
CA GLU A 191 -10.41 11.12 26.92
C GLU A 191 -9.55 9.90 27.28
N ASP A 192 -9.11 9.15 26.27
CA ASP A 192 -8.22 7.99 26.42
C ASP A 192 -6.73 8.37 26.42
N VAL A 193 -6.40 9.62 26.10
CA VAL A 193 -5.03 10.14 25.98
C VAL A 193 -4.83 11.31 26.96
N PRO A 194 -4.72 11.04 28.28
CA PRO A 194 -4.67 12.09 29.30
C PRO A 194 -3.41 12.97 29.22
N ASN A 195 -2.34 12.48 28.59
CA ASN A 195 -1.15 13.30 28.33
C ASN A 195 -1.36 14.16 27.08
N ILE A 196 -1.50 15.47 27.29
CA ILE A 196 -1.75 16.45 26.22
C ILE A 196 -0.65 16.51 25.16
N GLU A 197 0.61 16.23 25.51
CA GLU A 197 1.71 16.21 24.54
C GLU A 197 1.55 15.03 23.57
N ILE A 198 1.10 13.87 24.06
CA ILE A 198 0.82 12.70 23.23
C ILE A 198 -0.41 12.97 22.35
N TRP A 199 -1.47 13.55 22.91
CA TRP A 199 -2.65 13.94 22.13
C TRP A 199 -2.28 14.90 20.99
N ASN A 200 -1.45 15.91 21.27
CA ASN A 200 -0.95 16.84 20.26
C ASN A 200 -0.13 16.12 19.16
N LEU A 201 0.66 15.10 19.51
CA LEU A 201 1.39 14.29 18.52
C LEU A 201 0.45 13.48 17.62
N ILE A 202 -0.64 12.92 18.17
CA ILE A 202 -1.66 12.19 17.39
C ILE A 202 -2.32 13.16 16.39
N GLN A 203 -2.81 14.30 16.89
CA GLN A 203 -3.45 15.32 16.04
C GLN A 203 -2.49 15.87 14.99
N MET A 204 -1.21 16.06 15.33
CA MET A 204 -0.18 16.48 14.38
C MET A 204 0.03 15.43 13.28
N PHE A 205 0.06 14.13 13.63
CA PHE A 205 0.18 13.07 12.63
C PHE A 205 -1.02 13.07 11.67
N ASP A 206 -2.24 13.17 12.20
CA ASP A 206 -3.47 13.16 11.40
C ASP A 206 -3.57 14.40 10.48
N GLN A 207 -3.17 15.57 10.97
CA GLN A 207 -3.03 16.77 10.15
C GLN A 207 -1.98 16.58 9.05
N GLN A 208 -0.82 16.00 9.39
CA GLN A 208 0.26 15.77 8.43
C GLN A 208 -0.17 14.80 7.32
N TYR A 209 -0.88 13.73 7.68
CA TYR A 209 -1.45 12.77 6.76
C TYR A 209 -2.47 13.42 5.82
N SER A 210 -3.38 14.22 6.37
CA SER A 210 -4.40 14.93 5.59
C SER A 210 -3.76 15.90 4.59
N GLU A 211 -2.71 16.61 5.01
CA GLU A 211 -1.96 17.51 4.13
C GLU A 211 -1.22 16.78 3.02
N MET A 212 -0.59 15.64 3.32
CA MET A 212 0.04 14.80 2.31
C MET A 212 -0.99 14.38 1.25
N LEU A 213 -2.21 13.98 1.66
CA LEU A 213 -3.27 13.61 0.72
C LEU A 213 -3.73 14.81 -0.15
N ARG A 214 -3.86 16.01 0.42
CA ARG A 214 -4.17 17.23 -0.34
C ARG A 214 -3.08 17.55 -1.36
N LEU A 215 -1.81 17.47 -0.98
CA LEU A 215 -0.66 17.70 -1.87
C LEU A 215 -0.64 16.67 -3.01
N LEU A 216 -0.85 15.39 -2.72
CA LEU A 216 -0.97 14.35 -3.75
C LEU A 216 -2.15 14.62 -4.68
N GLU A 217 -3.32 14.98 -4.16
CA GLU A 217 -4.49 15.28 -5.00
C GLU A 217 -4.21 16.46 -5.93
N SER A 218 -3.67 17.54 -5.36
CA SER A 218 -3.34 18.77 -6.07
C SER A 218 -2.26 18.56 -7.16
N ALA A 219 -1.27 17.71 -6.90
CA ALA A 219 -0.21 17.40 -7.88
C ALA A 219 -0.80 16.88 -9.20
N TRP A 220 -1.76 15.96 -9.17
CA TRP A 220 -2.43 15.45 -10.38
C TRP A 220 -3.60 16.32 -10.86
N GLN A 221 -4.18 17.18 -10.02
CA GLN A 221 -5.13 18.20 -10.49
C GLN A 221 -4.45 19.25 -11.39
N HIS A 222 -3.20 19.60 -11.06
CA HIS A 222 -2.47 20.67 -11.74
C HIS A 222 -1.36 20.19 -12.68
N GLY A 223 -0.98 18.92 -12.62
CA GLY A 223 0.17 18.40 -13.38
C GLY A 223 1.51 18.96 -12.87
N ASP A 224 1.63 19.12 -11.55
CA ASP A 224 2.77 19.78 -10.91
C ASP A 224 3.65 18.78 -10.13
N ASP A 225 4.83 18.46 -10.67
CA ASP A 225 5.80 17.56 -10.04
C ASP A 225 6.39 18.15 -8.74
N SER A 226 6.35 19.47 -8.53
CA SER A 226 6.82 20.09 -7.29
C SER A 226 5.92 19.75 -6.10
N LEU A 227 4.60 19.73 -6.32
CA LEU A 227 3.61 19.31 -5.31
C LEU A 227 3.76 17.82 -4.95
N LEU A 228 4.14 16.97 -5.91
CA LEU A 228 4.50 15.58 -5.62
C LEU A 228 5.76 15.51 -4.74
N GLY A 229 6.76 16.35 -5.03
CA GLY A 229 7.94 16.50 -4.19
C GLY A 229 7.61 16.92 -2.75
N ASP A 230 6.73 17.91 -2.60
CA ASP A 230 6.25 18.39 -1.29
C ASP A 230 5.49 17.29 -0.53
N ALA A 231 4.63 16.53 -1.22
CA ALA A 231 3.94 15.39 -0.63
C ALA A 231 4.92 14.32 -0.11
N VAL A 232 5.98 14.01 -0.87
CA VAL A 232 7.04 13.10 -0.44
C VAL A 232 7.81 13.67 0.76
N GLY A 233 8.08 14.97 0.77
CA GLY A 233 8.64 15.67 1.94
C GLY A 233 7.77 15.48 3.18
N GLN A 234 6.46 15.63 3.02
CA GLN A 234 5.47 15.44 4.07
C GLN A 234 5.45 13.99 4.60
N MET A 235 5.61 12.99 3.74
CA MET A 235 5.76 11.58 4.17
C MET A 235 6.95 11.38 5.12
N PHE A 236 8.08 12.06 4.88
CA PHE A 236 9.22 12.00 5.79
C PHE A 236 8.95 12.68 7.14
N ALA A 237 8.20 13.79 7.14
CA ALA A 237 7.75 14.44 8.37
C ALA A 237 6.83 13.52 9.18
N MET A 238 5.86 12.86 8.53
CA MET A 238 4.99 11.87 9.15
C MET A 238 5.77 10.73 9.81
N LYS A 239 6.82 10.21 9.16
CA LYS A 239 7.70 9.18 9.75
C LYS A 239 8.31 9.64 11.07
N SER A 240 8.75 10.90 11.16
CA SER A 240 9.30 11.45 12.40
C SER A 240 8.26 11.45 13.53
N THR A 241 7.04 11.90 13.24
CA THR A 241 5.93 11.93 14.20
C THR A 241 5.49 10.52 14.62
N ALA A 242 5.34 9.60 13.67
CA ALA A 242 5.03 8.20 13.95
C ALA A 242 6.06 7.55 14.87
N ASN A 243 7.36 7.79 14.62
CA ASN A 243 8.44 7.28 15.48
C ASN A 243 8.35 7.80 16.91
N GLN A 244 7.92 9.05 17.10
CA GLN A 244 7.71 9.59 18.45
C GLN A 244 6.54 8.91 19.14
N LEU A 245 5.42 8.68 18.43
CA LEU A 245 4.22 8.02 18.97
C LEU A 245 4.48 6.58 19.43
N ILE A 246 5.11 5.76 18.57
CA ILE A 246 5.38 4.34 18.86
C ILE A 246 6.35 4.10 20.03
N GLN A 247 6.96 5.15 20.56
CA GLN A 247 7.83 5.12 21.75
C GLN A 247 7.11 5.57 23.03
N ARG A 248 5.83 5.96 22.96
CA ARG A 248 5.07 6.44 24.12
C ARG A 248 4.18 5.31 24.66
N PRO A 249 4.42 4.80 25.88
CA PRO A 249 3.56 3.79 26.47
C PRO A 249 2.19 4.37 26.82
N ARG A 250 1.17 3.54 26.65
CA ARG A 250 -0.18 3.83 27.13
C ARG A 250 -0.28 3.62 28.65
N PRO A 251 -1.07 4.42 29.37
CA PRO A 251 -1.19 4.32 30.82
C PRO A 251 -1.87 3.03 31.30
N ASP A 252 -2.66 2.39 30.44
CA ASP A 252 -3.34 1.11 30.70
C ASP A 252 -2.42 -0.13 30.53
N GLY A 253 -1.19 0.07 30.06
CA GLY A 253 -0.23 -1.00 29.78
C GLY A 253 -0.52 -1.82 28.52
N ALA A 254 -1.46 -1.38 27.66
CA ALA A 254 -1.84 -2.09 26.43
C ALA A 254 -0.88 -1.87 25.25
N GLY A 255 0.40 -1.56 25.53
CA GLY A 255 1.42 -1.22 24.54
C GLY A 255 1.63 0.29 24.39
N ASN A 256 2.26 0.68 23.28
CA ASN A 256 2.59 2.06 22.93
C ASN A 256 1.54 2.66 21.98
N TYR A 257 1.40 3.98 21.98
CA TYR A 257 0.56 4.70 21.02
C TYR A 257 1.07 4.52 19.58
N GLY A 258 0.22 4.83 18.60
CA GLY A 258 0.58 4.75 17.19
C GLY A 258 -0.16 5.79 16.33
N PRO A 259 0.25 5.94 15.07
CA PRO A 259 -0.40 6.84 14.12
C PRO A 259 -1.82 6.36 13.78
N CYS A 260 -2.81 7.27 13.83
CA CYS A 260 -4.21 6.93 13.53
C CYS A 260 -4.54 6.95 12.03
N PHE A 261 -3.80 7.74 11.24
CA PHE A 261 -4.12 8.00 9.82
C PHE A 261 -5.57 8.51 9.66
N ARG A 262 -6.05 9.33 10.60
CA ARG A 262 -7.38 9.93 10.51
C ARG A 262 -7.33 11.10 9.55
N PHE A 263 -8.30 11.17 8.63
CA PHE A 263 -8.48 12.37 7.81
C PHE A 263 -9.11 13.49 8.64
N VAL A 264 -8.51 14.67 8.58
CA VAL A 264 -8.98 15.90 9.23
C VAL A 264 -9.47 16.84 8.14
N SER A 265 -10.80 16.98 8.06
CA SER A 265 -11.45 17.98 7.20
C SER A 265 -11.08 19.40 7.63
N GLU A 266 -11.06 20.32 6.67
CA GLU A 266 -10.95 21.77 6.93
C GLU A 266 -12.26 22.35 7.51
#